data_AF-F0NGL6-F1
#
_entry.id   AF-F0NGL6-F1
#
_cell.length_a   1.000
_cell.length_b   1.000
_cell.length_c   1.000
_cell.angle_alpha   90.00
_cell.angle_beta   90.00
_cell.angle_gamma   90.00
#
_symmetry.space_group_name_H-M   'P 1'
#
loop_
_entity.id
_entity.type
_entity.pdbx_description
1 polymer ?
#
loop_
_entity_poly.entity_id
_entity_poly.type
_entity_poly.pdbx_seq_one_letter_code
_entity_poly.pdbx_strand_id
1 'polypeptide(L)'
;MEYRELIRDSEKFARIIIMKKARRTLGIYYATWVIYSLVLALIYTLLSNIGINNSLINGIIPFIAVIPFIYYTIGLFRGIRIDYLKLVKNKENDKIYKRINYIWVLLISQLIISFAIVTYLNIDLIYLILSFYVYILFVAYSLYRFLYSKYRLAEPRYYDMIAIIVLLLTPLNIVTSLFNAIFIVFDIVWLYASISSFLEVSAIE
;
A
#
# COMPACT_ATOMS: atom_id res chain seq x y z
N MET A 1 3.48 -41.90 -15.83
CA MET A 1 3.55 -40.73 -14.92
C MET A 1 2.80 -41.12 -13.66
N GLU A 2 3.46 -41.14 -12.51
CA GLU A 2 2.77 -41.51 -11.27
C GLU A 2 1.78 -40.41 -10.86
N TYR A 3 0.63 -40.80 -10.29
CA TYR A 3 -0.39 -39.85 -9.82
C TYR A 3 0.18 -38.79 -8.85
N ARG A 4 1.19 -39.15 -8.06
CA ARG A 4 1.90 -38.22 -7.15
C ARG A 4 2.74 -37.18 -7.91
N GLU A 5 3.35 -37.55 -9.02
CA GLU A 5 4.11 -36.62 -9.86
C GLU A 5 3.17 -35.62 -10.54
N LEU A 6 2.03 -36.09 -11.05
CA LEU A 6 1.00 -35.24 -11.66
C LEU A 6 0.46 -34.18 -10.69
N ILE A 7 0.20 -34.57 -9.43
CA ILE A 7 -0.22 -33.63 -8.37
C ILE A 7 0.88 -32.60 -8.11
N ARG A 8 2.13 -33.05 -7.96
CA ARG A 8 3.25 -32.15 -7.66
C ARG A 8 3.49 -31.14 -8.78
N ASP A 9 3.37 -31.57 -10.03
CA ASP A 9 3.56 -30.70 -11.19
C ASP A 9 2.39 -29.71 -11.34
N SER A 10 1.16 -30.15 -11.04
CA SER A 10 -0.02 -29.27 -10.99
C SER A 10 0.10 -28.21 -9.89
N GLU A 11 0.60 -28.57 -8.71
CA GLU A 11 0.85 -27.62 -7.60
C GLU A 11 1.94 -26.60 -7.97
N LYS A 12 3.02 -27.04 -8.61
CA LYS A 12 4.07 -26.13 -9.10
C LYS A 12 3.52 -25.15 -10.12
N PHE A 13 2.75 -25.64 -11.08
CA PHE A 13 2.12 -24.79 -12.11
C PHE A 13 1.15 -23.78 -11.49
N ALA A 14 0.30 -24.22 -10.57
CA ALA A 14 -0.60 -23.33 -9.85
C ALA A 14 0.16 -22.26 -9.05
N ARG A 15 1.28 -22.63 -8.42
CA ARG A 15 2.13 -21.69 -7.69
C ARG A 15 2.74 -20.64 -8.61
N ILE A 16 3.19 -21.02 -9.80
CA ILE A 16 3.72 -20.09 -10.82
C ILE A 16 2.64 -19.08 -11.22
N ILE A 17 1.40 -19.52 -11.46
CA ILE A 17 0.28 -18.62 -11.78
C ILE A 17 0.01 -17.63 -10.64
N ILE A 18 -0.02 -18.09 -9.38
CA ILE A 18 -0.20 -17.21 -8.22
C ILE A 18 0.94 -16.20 -8.15
N MET A 19 2.19 -16.62 -8.37
CA MET A 19 3.36 -15.74 -8.33
C MET A 19 3.29 -14.66 -9.40
N LYS A 20 2.94 -15.01 -10.65
CA LYS A 20 2.70 -14.04 -11.73
C LYS A 20 1.61 -13.04 -11.33
N LYS A 21 0.50 -13.53 -10.78
CA LYS A 21 -0.61 -12.67 -10.33
C LYS A 21 -0.20 -11.76 -9.18
N ALA A 22 0.54 -12.29 -8.20
CA ALA A 22 1.04 -11.55 -7.05
C ALA A 22 2.00 -10.42 -7.46
N ARG A 23 2.93 -10.70 -8.36
CA ARG A 23 3.86 -9.70 -8.92
C ARG A 23 3.12 -8.64 -9.72
N ARG A 24 2.14 -9.02 -10.53
CA ARG A 24 1.29 -8.06 -11.24
C ARG A 24 0.55 -7.14 -10.28
N THR A 25 -0.01 -7.67 -9.20
CA THR A 25 -0.70 -6.85 -8.20
C THR A 25 0.22 -5.94 -7.43
N LEU A 26 1.44 -6.36 -7.08
CA LEU A 26 2.43 -5.45 -6.50
C LEU A 26 2.75 -4.30 -7.45
N GLY A 27 2.94 -4.59 -8.74
CA GLY A 27 3.11 -3.56 -9.78
C GLY A 27 1.97 -2.54 -9.80
N ILE A 28 0.72 -3.03 -9.83
CA ILE A 28 -0.48 -2.16 -9.79
C ILE A 28 -0.56 -1.39 -8.47
N TYR A 29 -0.27 -2.04 -7.34
CA TYR A 29 -0.27 -1.43 -6.02
C TYR A 29 0.69 -0.25 -5.97
N TYR A 30 1.95 -0.44 -6.37
CA TYR A 30 2.92 0.65 -6.37
C TYR A 30 2.50 1.81 -7.27
N ALA A 31 2.02 1.53 -8.50
CA ALA A 31 1.50 2.55 -9.40
C ALA A 31 0.32 3.32 -8.79
N THR A 32 -0.58 2.62 -8.10
CA THR A 32 -1.77 3.22 -7.47
C THR A 32 -1.39 4.31 -6.48
N TRP A 33 -0.36 4.08 -5.66
CA TRP A 33 0.08 5.07 -4.67
C TRP A 33 0.88 6.23 -5.27
N VAL A 34 1.59 6.00 -6.39
CA VAL A 34 2.16 7.10 -7.19
C VAL A 34 1.05 7.96 -7.79
N ILE A 35 0.00 7.34 -8.33
CA ILE A 35 -1.16 8.08 -8.86
C ILE A 35 -1.85 8.88 -7.75
N TYR A 36 -1.98 8.33 -6.54
CA TYR A 36 -2.50 9.06 -5.38
C TYR A 36 -1.69 10.33 -5.09
N SER A 37 -0.36 10.20 -5.06
CA SER A 37 0.55 11.34 -4.89
C SER A 37 0.31 12.43 -5.95
N LEU A 38 0.26 12.04 -7.22
CA LEU A 38 0.03 12.96 -8.33
C LEU A 38 -1.35 13.63 -8.27
N VAL A 39 -2.39 12.89 -7.89
CA VAL A 39 -3.74 13.43 -7.69
C VAL A 39 -3.74 14.48 -6.56
N LEU A 40 -3.05 14.20 -5.45
CA LEU A 40 -2.90 15.18 -4.37
C LEU A 40 -2.17 16.44 -4.85
N ALA A 41 -1.05 16.29 -5.56
CA ALA A 41 -0.30 17.41 -6.10
C ALA A 41 -1.16 18.28 -7.04
N LEU A 42 -1.97 17.64 -7.90
CA LEU A 42 -2.91 18.33 -8.78
C LEU A 42 -3.96 19.11 -7.99
N ILE A 43 -4.59 18.47 -6.99
CA ILE A 43 -5.60 19.13 -6.14
C ILE A 43 -5.01 20.36 -5.45
N TYR A 44 -3.82 20.24 -4.85
CA TYR A 44 -3.17 21.37 -4.18
C TYR A 44 -2.78 22.49 -5.13
N THR A 45 -2.31 22.16 -6.33
CA THR A 45 -1.99 23.15 -7.35
C THR A 45 -3.24 23.93 -7.78
N LEU A 46 -4.36 23.24 -7.98
CA LEU A 46 -5.63 23.87 -8.32
C LEU A 46 -6.16 24.77 -7.20
N LEU A 47 -6.08 24.33 -5.95
CA LEU A 47 -6.52 25.13 -4.79
C LEU A 47 -5.68 26.40 -4.62
N SER A 48 -4.36 26.28 -4.77
CA SER A 48 -3.46 27.43 -4.76
C SER A 48 -3.79 28.43 -5.87
N ASN A 49 -4.10 27.95 -7.07
CA ASN A 49 -4.43 28.81 -8.22
C ASN A 49 -5.76 29.57 -8.05
N ILE A 50 -6.71 29.01 -7.29
CA ILE A 50 -8.01 29.65 -7.00
C ILE A 50 -7.93 30.50 -5.72
N GLY A 51 -6.76 30.56 -5.07
CA GLY A 51 -6.54 31.36 -3.84
C GLY A 51 -7.11 30.72 -2.57
N ILE A 52 -7.46 29.43 -2.59
CA ILE A 52 -7.91 28.70 -1.41
C ILE A 52 -6.68 28.21 -0.65
N ASN A 53 -6.28 28.96 0.38
CA ASN A 53 -5.18 28.59 1.28
C ASN A 53 -5.66 28.47 2.73
N ASN A 54 -6.60 27.55 2.96
CA ASN A 54 -7.11 27.25 4.30
C ASN A 54 -6.42 25.97 4.83
N SER A 55 -5.76 26.07 5.97
CA SER A 55 -5.05 24.96 6.62
C SER A 55 -5.94 23.76 6.91
N LEU A 56 -7.20 23.98 7.30
CA LEU A 56 -8.18 22.90 7.52
C LEU A 56 -8.49 22.15 6.23
N ILE A 57 -8.74 22.88 5.14
CA ILE A 57 -9.03 22.28 3.83
C ILE A 57 -7.82 21.48 3.36
N ASN A 58 -6.63 22.07 3.44
CA ASN A 58 -5.39 21.44 3.02
C ASN A 58 -5.07 20.15 3.80
N GLY A 59 -5.43 20.10 5.09
CA GLY A 59 -5.24 18.93 5.93
C GLY A 59 -6.30 17.84 5.75
N ILE A 60 -7.55 18.17 5.42
CA ILE A 60 -8.63 17.19 5.22
C ILE A 60 -8.51 16.45 3.88
N ILE A 61 -8.06 17.13 2.83
CA ILE A 61 -8.00 16.61 1.46
C ILE A 61 -7.27 15.26 1.36
N PRO A 62 -6.06 15.07 1.93
CA PRO A 62 -5.37 13.78 1.89
C PRO A 62 -6.18 12.63 2.45
N PHE A 63 -6.94 12.86 3.52
CA PHE A 63 -7.75 11.84 4.16
C PHE A 63 -8.98 11.47 3.34
N ILE A 64 -9.61 12.43 2.64
CA ILE A 64 -10.72 12.13 1.73
C ILE A 64 -10.18 11.41 0.49
N ALA A 65 -9.10 11.94 -0.09
CA ALA A 65 -8.52 11.42 -1.31
C ALA A 65 -7.98 9.99 -1.14
N VAL A 66 -7.51 9.58 0.04
CA VAL A 66 -6.91 8.26 0.25
C VAL A 66 -7.94 7.11 0.30
N ILE A 67 -9.20 7.40 0.65
CA ILE A 67 -10.27 6.39 0.81
C ILE A 67 -10.43 5.50 -0.44
N PRO A 68 -10.63 6.04 -1.67
CA PRO A 68 -10.79 5.21 -2.86
C PRO A 68 -9.55 4.36 -3.16
N PHE A 69 -8.35 4.88 -2.89
CA PHE A 69 -7.09 4.15 -3.12
C PHE A 69 -6.91 3.00 -2.13
N ILE A 70 -7.26 3.19 -0.86
CA ILE A 70 -7.26 2.11 0.14
C ILE A 70 -8.28 1.04 -0.24
N TYR A 71 -9.50 1.44 -0.60
CA TYR A 71 -10.55 0.49 -1.02
C TYR A 71 -10.10 -0.36 -2.21
N TYR A 72 -9.52 0.29 -3.23
CA TYR A 72 -9.01 -0.38 -4.42
C TYR A 72 -7.87 -1.35 -4.09
N THR A 73 -6.88 -0.92 -3.30
CA THR A 73 -5.73 -1.76 -2.95
C THR A 73 -6.10 -2.95 -2.06
N ILE A 74 -7.04 -2.79 -1.13
CA ILE A 74 -7.61 -3.91 -0.37
C ILE A 74 -8.26 -4.93 -1.32
N GLY A 75 -9.02 -4.46 -2.30
CA GLY A 75 -9.66 -5.30 -3.32
C GLY A 75 -8.66 -6.13 -4.13
N LEU A 76 -7.55 -5.50 -4.56
CA LEU A 76 -6.48 -6.17 -5.29
C LEU A 76 -5.86 -7.33 -4.49
N PHE A 77 -5.44 -7.07 -3.26
CA PHE A 77 -4.82 -8.10 -2.41
C PHE A 77 -5.82 -9.17 -1.96
N ARG A 78 -7.11 -8.82 -1.81
CA ARG A 78 -8.17 -9.78 -1.55
C ARG A 78 -8.27 -10.81 -2.67
N GLY A 79 -8.26 -10.36 -3.93
CA GLY A 79 -8.37 -11.25 -5.10
C GLY A 79 -7.33 -12.36 -5.08
N ILE A 80 -6.04 -12.01 -4.95
CA ILE A 80 -4.95 -13.01 -4.93
C ILE A 80 -5.05 -13.93 -3.73
N ARG A 81 -5.35 -13.38 -2.55
CA ARG A 81 -5.41 -14.18 -1.33
C ARG A 81 -6.53 -15.22 -1.41
N ILE A 82 -7.66 -14.89 -2.04
CA ILE A 82 -8.74 -15.84 -2.30
C ILE A 82 -8.25 -16.94 -3.22
N ASP A 83 -7.60 -16.60 -4.34
CA ASP A 83 -7.08 -17.61 -5.27
C ASP A 83 -6.08 -18.54 -4.60
N TYR A 84 -5.17 -17.99 -3.80
CA TYR A 84 -4.21 -18.78 -3.02
C TYR A 84 -4.89 -19.70 -2.00
N LEU A 85 -5.91 -19.22 -1.28
CA LEU A 85 -6.64 -20.03 -0.31
C LEU A 85 -7.48 -21.13 -0.98
N LYS A 86 -8.05 -20.86 -2.16
CA LYS A 86 -8.71 -21.87 -2.99
C LYS A 86 -7.72 -22.97 -3.38
N LEU A 87 -6.51 -22.59 -3.79
CA LEU A 87 -5.45 -23.53 -4.18
C LEU A 87 -4.90 -24.36 -3.02
N VAL A 88 -4.68 -23.78 -1.83
CA VAL A 88 -4.02 -24.48 -0.71
C VAL A 88 -4.98 -25.15 0.26
N LYS A 89 -6.18 -24.59 0.47
CA LYS A 89 -7.07 -25.02 1.57
C LYS A 89 -8.51 -25.29 1.16
N ASN A 90 -8.88 -25.10 -0.11
CA ASN A 90 -10.25 -25.23 -0.60
C ASN A 90 -11.31 -24.56 0.30
N LYS A 91 -10.94 -23.43 0.93
CA LYS A 91 -11.74 -22.75 1.96
C LYS A 91 -11.93 -21.28 1.61
N GLU A 92 -13.18 -20.87 1.45
CA GLU A 92 -13.57 -19.46 1.41
C GLU A 92 -13.70 -18.95 2.85
N ASN A 93 -12.78 -18.09 3.28
CA ASN A 93 -12.70 -17.69 4.69
C ASN A 93 -13.12 -16.23 4.89
N ASP A 94 -14.43 -16.00 4.85
CA ASP A 94 -15.02 -14.65 4.76
C ASP A 94 -14.78 -13.79 6.03
N LYS A 95 -14.61 -14.44 7.20
CA LYS A 95 -14.39 -13.80 8.50
C LYS A 95 -13.08 -13.02 8.61
N ILE A 96 -12.03 -13.45 7.93
CA ILE A 96 -10.71 -12.78 7.96
C ILE A 96 -10.81 -11.39 7.30
N TYR A 97 -11.67 -11.24 6.29
CA TYR A 97 -11.80 -10.00 5.53
C TYR A 97 -12.59 -8.93 6.27
N LYS A 98 -13.66 -9.31 6.97
CA LYS A 98 -14.37 -8.37 7.87
C LYS A 98 -13.41 -7.75 8.89
N ARG A 99 -12.48 -8.55 9.42
CA ARG A 99 -11.45 -8.07 10.36
C ARG A 99 -10.43 -7.12 9.70
N ILE A 100 -9.99 -7.40 8.47
CA ILE A 100 -9.04 -6.54 7.74
C ILE A 100 -9.68 -5.19 7.40
N ASN A 101 -10.91 -5.19 6.88
CA ASN A 101 -11.63 -3.95 6.58
C ASN A 101 -11.84 -3.11 7.84
N TYR A 102 -12.17 -3.75 8.96
CA TYR A 102 -12.31 -3.07 10.24
C TYR A 102 -11.00 -2.40 10.71
N ILE A 103 -9.86 -3.07 10.55
CA ILE A 103 -8.55 -2.48 10.90
C ILE A 103 -8.24 -1.25 10.03
N TRP A 104 -8.51 -1.31 8.72
CA TRP A 104 -8.30 -0.14 7.84
C TRP A 104 -9.19 1.03 8.21
N VAL A 105 -10.47 0.79 8.52
CA VAL A 105 -11.38 1.83 9.00
C VAL A 105 -10.86 2.41 10.31
N LEU A 106 -10.41 1.59 11.26
CA LEU A 106 -9.84 2.07 12.52
C LEU A 106 -8.60 2.93 12.31
N LEU A 107 -7.70 2.55 11.40
CA LEU A 107 -6.49 3.31 11.11
C LEU A 107 -6.80 4.66 10.44
N ILE A 108 -7.71 4.68 9.47
CA ILE A 108 -8.15 5.93 8.82
C ILE A 108 -8.85 6.83 9.84
N SER A 109 -9.77 6.28 10.64
CA SER A 109 -10.45 7.03 11.70
C SER A 109 -9.47 7.57 12.72
N GLN A 110 -8.46 6.78 13.13
CA GLN A 110 -7.42 7.22 14.05
C GLN A 110 -6.62 8.39 13.46
N LEU A 111 -6.24 8.35 12.18
CA LEU A 111 -5.56 9.48 11.54
C LEU A 111 -6.44 10.74 11.48
N ILE A 112 -7.71 10.60 11.13
CA ILE A 112 -8.67 11.72 11.08
C ILE A 112 -8.85 12.33 12.48
N ILE A 113 -9.02 11.49 13.51
CA ILE A 113 -9.15 11.94 14.90
C ILE A 113 -7.87 12.63 15.35
N SER A 114 -6.69 12.08 15.05
CA SER A 114 -5.41 12.71 15.38
C SER A 114 -5.25 14.07 14.70
N PHE A 115 -5.64 14.20 13.43
CA PHE A 115 -5.64 15.48 12.72
C PHE A 115 -6.60 16.48 13.35
N ALA A 116 -7.83 16.07 13.69
CA ALA A 116 -8.82 16.92 14.33
C ALA A 116 -8.35 17.41 15.70
N ILE A 117 -7.74 16.52 16.49
CA ILE A 117 -7.18 16.84 17.81
C ILE A 117 -6.06 17.89 17.67
N VAL A 118 -5.11 17.67 16.77
CA VAL A 118 -3.99 18.62 16.56
C VAL A 118 -4.50 19.97 16.10
N THR A 119 -5.47 19.99 15.19
CA THR A 119 -5.99 21.24 14.61
C THR A 119 -6.92 22.01 15.56
N TYR A 120 -7.71 21.31 16.37
CA TYR A 120 -8.71 21.95 17.25
C TYR A 120 -8.17 22.24 18.65
N LEU A 121 -7.31 21.37 19.18
CA LEU A 121 -6.75 21.49 20.54
C LEU A 121 -5.33 22.06 20.53
N ASN A 122 -4.78 22.43 19.36
CA ASN A 122 -3.42 22.96 19.20
C ASN A 122 -2.34 22.06 19.85
N ILE A 123 -2.52 20.74 19.77
CA ILE A 123 -1.52 19.77 20.25
C ILE A 123 -0.30 19.81 19.31
N ASP A 124 0.87 19.52 19.87
CA ASP A 124 2.13 19.43 19.12
C ASP A 124 1.99 18.54 17.86
N LEU A 125 2.52 19.04 16.75
CA LEU A 125 2.60 18.36 15.46
C LEU A 125 3.33 17.01 15.55
N ILE A 126 4.19 16.81 16.56
CA ILE A 126 4.78 15.50 16.90
C ILE A 126 3.71 14.40 17.08
N TYR A 127 2.57 14.74 17.67
CA TYR A 127 1.47 13.77 17.84
C TYR A 127 0.90 13.30 16.50
N LEU A 128 0.79 14.20 15.52
CA LEU A 128 0.34 13.86 14.16
C LEU A 128 1.36 12.94 13.46
N ILE A 129 2.66 13.22 13.61
CA ILE A 129 3.73 12.39 13.04
C ILE A 129 3.66 10.97 13.61
N LEU A 130 3.59 10.84 14.94
CA LEU A 130 3.51 9.54 15.62
C LEU A 130 2.25 8.76 15.19
N SER A 131 1.13 9.46 15.10
CA SER A 131 -0.12 8.92 14.58
C SER A 131 0.02 8.40 13.16
N PHE A 132 0.72 9.14 12.31
CA PHE A 132 0.99 8.74 10.93
C PHE A 132 1.97 7.56 10.84
N TYR A 133 2.95 7.48 11.74
CA TYR A 133 3.82 6.30 11.85
C TYR A 133 3.06 5.02 12.19
N VAL A 134 2.04 5.07 13.06
CA VAL A 134 1.22 3.87 13.35
C VAL A 134 0.58 3.32 12.06
N TYR A 135 0.02 4.20 11.24
CA TYR A 135 -0.53 3.83 9.94
C TYR A 135 0.55 3.27 9.00
N ILE A 136 1.65 4.00 8.82
CA ILE A 136 2.74 3.60 7.90
C ILE A 136 3.38 2.27 8.31
N LEU A 137 3.59 2.04 9.61
CA LEU A 137 4.10 0.77 10.12
C LEU A 137 3.15 -0.39 9.83
N PHE A 138 1.84 -0.16 9.91
CA PHE A 138 0.85 -1.18 9.55
C PHE A 138 0.89 -1.53 8.06
N VAL A 139 1.01 -0.53 7.19
CA VAL A 139 1.17 -0.72 5.74
C VAL A 139 2.46 -1.47 5.43
N ALA A 140 3.58 -1.03 6.00
CA ALA A 140 4.89 -1.66 5.85
C ALA A 140 4.88 -3.11 6.35
N TYR A 141 4.27 -3.39 7.50
CA TYR A 141 4.11 -4.75 8.02
C TYR A 141 3.24 -5.62 7.10
N SER A 142 2.18 -5.05 6.52
CA SER A 142 1.32 -5.76 5.59
C SER A 142 2.06 -6.15 4.30
N LEU A 143 2.87 -5.24 3.74
CA LEU A 143 3.75 -5.52 2.61
C LEU A 143 4.83 -6.54 2.96
N TYR A 144 5.48 -6.36 4.11
CA TYR A 144 6.48 -7.30 4.62
C TYR A 144 5.91 -8.71 4.74
N ARG A 145 4.72 -8.86 5.30
CA ARG A 145 4.06 -10.16 5.42
C ARG A 145 3.73 -10.76 4.05
N PHE A 146 3.33 -9.94 3.07
CA PHE A 146 3.05 -10.40 1.71
C PHE A 146 4.29 -10.95 1.01
N LEU A 147 5.44 -10.31 1.22
CA LEU A 147 6.71 -10.59 0.52
C LEU A 147 7.63 -11.59 1.25
N TYR A 148 7.71 -11.51 2.58
CA TYR A 148 8.74 -12.20 3.38
C TYR A 148 8.18 -13.26 4.34
N SER A 149 6.86 -13.42 4.45
CA SER A 149 6.33 -14.45 5.35
C SER A 149 6.56 -15.87 4.82
N LYS A 150 6.42 -16.86 5.72
CA LYS A 150 6.43 -18.29 5.38
C LYS A 150 5.43 -18.68 4.27
N TYR A 151 4.39 -17.87 4.09
CA TYR A 151 3.37 -18.03 3.06
C TYR A 151 3.46 -16.93 1.99
N ARG A 152 4.68 -16.47 1.67
CA ARG A 152 4.91 -15.44 0.65
C ARG A 152 4.29 -15.84 -0.68
N LEU A 153 3.60 -14.88 -1.28
CA LEU A 153 2.92 -15.06 -2.57
C LEU A 153 3.83 -14.65 -3.74
N ALA A 154 4.87 -13.88 -3.46
CA ALA A 154 5.87 -13.42 -4.41
C ALA A 154 7.27 -13.50 -3.76
N GLU A 155 8.32 -13.68 -4.58
CA GLU A 155 9.70 -13.73 -4.10
C GLU A 155 10.28 -12.33 -3.94
N PRO A 156 10.67 -11.90 -2.74
CA PRO A 156 11.05 -10.51 -2.48
C PRO A 156 12.23 -10.06 -3.34
N ARG A 157 12.18 -8.80 -3.78
CA ARG A 157 13.24 -8.16 -4.57
C ARG A 157 13.81 -6.94 -3.87
N TYR A 158 14.98 -6.50 -4.31
CA TYR A 158 15.63 -5.32 -3.74
C TYR A 158 14.78 -4.05 -3.88
N TYR A 159 14.08 -3.87 -5.01
CA TYR A 159 13.22 -2.71 -5.20
C TYR A 159 12.00 -2.72 -4.26
N ASP A 160 11.50 -3.89 -3.87
CA ASP A 160 10.44 -4.01 -2.86
C ASP A 160 10.95 -3.54 -1.48
N MET A 161 12.21 -3.84 -1.13
CA MET A 161 12.84 -3.37 0.10
C MET A 161 13.02 -1.85 0.10
N ILE A 162 13.53 -1.30 -1.00
CA ILE A 162 13.73 0.15 -1.14
C ILE A 162 12.37 0.86 -1.04
N ALA A 163 11.31 0.34 -1.68
CA ALA A 163 9.96 0.89 -1.56
C ALA A 163 9.44 0.92 -0.12
N ILE A 164 9.68 -0.15 0.66
CA ILE A 164 9.31 -0.19 2.10
C ILE A 164 10.13 0.82 2.90
N ILE A 165 11.44 0.92 2.67
CA ILE A 165 12.31 1.87 3.39
C ILE A 165 11.84 3.31 3.12
N VAL A 166 11.60 3.67 1.86
CA VAL A 166 11.16 5.02 1.52
C VAL A 166 9.76 5.31 2.05
N LEU A 167 8.86 4.31 2.10
CA LEU A 167 7.56 4.44 2.76
C LEU A 167 7.71 4.83 4.24
N LEU A 168 8.64 4.22 4.97
CA LEU A 168 8.89 4.53 6.39
C LEU A 168 9.43 5.95 6.61
N LEU A 169 10.02 6.57 5.58
CA LEU A 169 10.51 7.95 5.64
C LEU A 169 9.41 8.99 5.35
N THR A 170 8.27 8.59 4.77
CA THR A 170 7.20 9.51 4.37
C THR A 170 6.64 10.40 5.50
N PRO A 171 6.51 9.95 6.77
CA PRO A 171 6.00 10.82 7.83
C PRO A 171 6.89 12.02 8.16
N LEU A 172 8.18 11.95 7.86
CA LEU A 172 9.12 13.05 8.11
C LEU A 172 8.83 14.27 7.23
N ASN A 173 8.10 14.09 6.12
CA ASN A 173 7.69 15.17 5.24
C ASN A 173 6.72 16.16 5.92
N ILE A 174 6.04 15.76 7.00
CA ILE A 174 5.10 16.64 7.72
C ILE A 174 5.85 17.73 8.52
N VAL A 175 7.14 17.54 8.81
CA VAL A 175 7.89 18.37 9.79
C VAL A 175 8.64 19.55 9.16
N THR A 176 9.16 19.39 7.93
CA THR A 176 10.00 20.44 7.32
C THR A 176 9.83 20.52 5.81
N SER A 177 9.90 21.76 5.29
CA SER A 177 9.84 22.08 3.86
C SER A 177 11.02 21.53 3.05
N LEU A 178 12.14 21.18 3.71
CA LEU A 178 13.31 20.53 3.12
C LEU A 178 13.03 19.11 2.58
N PHE A 179 11.89 18.50 2.94
CA PHE A 179 11.57 17.11 2.61
C PHE A 179 10.60 16.90 1.43
N ASN A 180 10.28 17.94 0.66
CA ASN A 180 9.68 17.76 -0.68
C ASN A 180 10.51 16.77 -1.55
N ALA A 181 11.83 16.73 -1.34
CA ALA A 181 12.71 15.74 -1.95
C ALA A 181 12.36 14.29 -1.56
N ILE A 182 11.96 14.01 -0.32
CA ILE A 182 11.52 12.66 0.11
C ILE A 182 10.27 12.24 -0.66
N PHE A 183 9.34 13.16 -0.89
CA PHE A 183 8.12 12.87 -1.63
C PHE A 183 8.43 12.53 -3.10
N ILE A 184 9.32 13.29 -3.74
CA ILE A 184 9.80 12.99 -5.09
C ILE A 184 10.54 11.65 -5.14
N VAL A 185 11.42 11.39 -4.17
CA VAL A 185 12.14 10.10 -4.06
C VAL A 185 11.17 8.95 -3.85
N PHE A 186 10.13 9.13 -3.03
CA PHE A 186 9.06 8.16 -2.84
C PHE A 186 8.39 7.82 -4.17
N ASP A 187 7.96 8.83 -4.93
CA ASP A 187 7.28 8.62 -6.21
C ASP A 187 8.18 7.92 -7.23
N ILE A 188 9.45 8.34 -7.34
CA ILE A 188 10.41 7.71 -8.26
C ILE A 188 10.65 6.24 -7.88
N VAL A 189 10.89 5.96 -6.60
CA VAL A 189 11.17 4.61 -6.11
C VAL A 189 9.95 3.70 -6.28
N TRP A 190 8.75 4.20 -5.97
CA TRP A 190 7.53 3.42 -6.11
C TRP A 190 7.14 3.21 -7.57
N LEU A 191 7.36 4.21 -8.44
CA LEU A 191 7.19 4.03 -9.88
C LEU A 191 8.18 3.00 -10.44
N TYR A 192 9.44 3.06 -10.00
CA TYR A 192 10.46 2.09 -10.36
C TYR A 192 10.10 0.67 -9.90
N ALA A 193 9.64 0.52 -8.65
CA ALA A 193 9.17 -0.75 -8.12
C ALA A 193 7.95 -1.27 -8.90
N SER A 194 7.06 -0.38 -9.34
CA SER A 194 5.92 -0.72 -10.18
C SER A 194 6.36 -1.33 -11.52
N ILE A 195 7.19 -0.60 -12.27
CA ILE A 195 7.70 -1.02 -13.58
C ILE A 195 8.47 -2.32 -13.46
N SER A 196 9.39 -2.40 -12.49
CA SER A 196 10.20 -3.60 -12.25
C SER A 196 9.32 -4.81 -11.94
N SER A 197 8.29 -4.64 -11.11
CA SER A 197 7.37 -5.72 -10.78
C SER A 197 6.54 -6.18 -11.98
N PHE A 198 6.25 -5.31 -12.96
CA PHE A 198 5.60 -5.72 -14.22
C PHE A 198 6.55 -6.48 -15.15
N LEU A 199 7.80 -6.02 -15.29
CA LEU A 199 8.82 -6.70 -16.10
C LEU A 199 9.10 -8.13 -15.59
N GLU A 200 9.01 -8.35 -14.28
CA GLU A 200 9.12 -9.70 -13.73
C GLU A 200 7.96 -10.61 -14.11
N VAL A 201 6.75 -10.08 -14.30
CA VAL A 201 5.61 -10.91 -14.73
C VAL A 201 5.88 -11.55 -16.09
N SER A 202 6.55 -10.84 -17.00
CA SER A 202 6.97 -11.38 -18.29
C SER A 202 8.14 -12.36 -18.21
N ALA A 203 8.95 -12.29 -17.16
CA ALA A 203 10.15 -13.12 -16.99
C ALA A 203 9.91 -14.43 -16.22
N ILE A 204 8.76 -14.55 -15.52
CA ILE A 204 8.37 -15.82 -14.90
C ILE A 204 7.89 -16.74 -16.03
N GLU A 205 8.58 -17.85 -16.25
CA GLU A 205 8.16 -18.93 -17.14
C GLU A 205 7.29 -19.93 -16.39
#